data_AF-S0DVX9-F1
#
_entry.id   AF-S0DVX9-F1
#
_cell.length_a   1.000
_cell.length_b   1.000
_cell.length_c   1.000
_cell.angle_alpha   90.00
_cell.angle_beta   90.00
_cell.angle_gamma   90.00
#
_symmetry.space_group_name_H-M   'P 1'
#
loop_
_entity.id
_entity.type
_entity.pdbx_description
1 polymer ?
#
loop_
_entity_poly.entity_id
_entity_poly.type
_entity_poly.pdbx_seq_one_letter_code
_entity_poly.pdbx_strand_id
1 'polypeptide(L)'
;MSSRPQFFHLPNSASCRILDRFSDLPDDAEVEEDENGKISFWPLLKHLLCTPVSSIAQLIDRLQTIAANAETCHDSDYSFLKRFLEQRGEACLLTAIWPKIRDIALALPAYFPDGKLELLQPGHPLHLSRGQIACLVVHQFLCSFSPQRTDDGYQDLGIWFSSEQRHPSAVQMYLEALFTYFESTPEASTLLEDHQVAPKLGHGSVSYELHLGKPVSLEAAKLAKLQVNFLDTHTSNTHNPEVQGEGGGAVVSSNKVIGFGQSATQEEIFVGVAPEAYPVVLVAPHLADDTVITVSGARAMVDMKGQRRNIEWTIRPTPPSEDFAGWKKSWRGGRLVFMDALEMDMLDHSENDGLPDLSHGNIDREFNKAANGFSSYKGNSVFTGLWGCGAFGGDPGVKLLILWLAAGVADVELNLMLGPGEHDLGRKLEEVVRGCQDLTATDVLELLSRVPRGLRGEGILGWVANEASGARHDTC
;
A
#
# COMPACT_ATOMS: atom_id res chain seq x y z
N MET A 1 -23.20 -6.98 14.45
CA MET A 1 -22.05 -7.26 13.59
C MET A 1 -21.13 -8.20 14.34
N SER A 2 -20.73 -9.33 13.75
CA SER A 2 -19.77 -10.25 14.37
C SER A 2 -18.52 -9.47 14.77
N SER A 3 -18.00 -9.67 15.98
CA SER A 3 -16.72 -9.08 16.39
C SER A 3 -15.66 -9.54 15.40
N ARG A 4 -15.01 -8.60 14.71
CA ARG A 4 -13.92 -8.89 13.79
C ARG A 4 -12.87 -9.76 14.52
N PRO A 5 -12.35 -10.83 13.90
CA PRO A 5 -11.31 -11.64 14.53
C PRO A 5 -10.13 -10.74 14.94
N GLN A 6 -9.55 -10.99 16.11
CA GLN A 6 -8.44 -10.19 16.64
C GLN A 6 -7.11 -10.47 15.93
N PHE A 7 -7.00 -11.64 15.29
CA PHE A 7 -5.77 -12.14 14.70
C PHE A 7 -6.00 -12.69 13.30
N PHE A 8 -5.00 -12.53 12.46
CA PHE A 8 -4.80 -13.32 11.24
C PHE A 8 -4.00 -14.58 11.62
N HIS A 9 -4.54 -15.76 11.31
CA HIS A 9 -3.89 -17.03 11.58
C HIS A 9 -2.84 -17.35 10.51
N LEU A 10 -1.62 -17.60 10.95
CA LEU A 10 -0.49 -17.93 10.09
C LEU A 10 -0.44 -19.45 9.81
N PRO A 11 0.33 -19.92 8.81
CA PRO A 11 0.37 -21.34 8.43
C PRO A 11 0.80 -22.29 9.56
N ASN A 12 1.54 -21.79 10.55
CA ASN A 12 1.93 -22.51 11.75
C ASN A 12 0.94 -22.45 12.92
N SER A 13 -0.22 -21.81 12.73
CA SER A 13 -1.30 -21.81 13.71
C SER A 13 -1.94 -23.20 13.80
N ALA A 14 -2.23 -23.67 15.02
CA ALA A 14 -3.01 -24.89 15.23
C ALA A 14 -4.43 -24.81 14.63
N SER A 15 -4.97 -23.59 14.48
CA SER A 15 -6.26 -23.32 13.83
C SER A 15 -6.21 -23.45 12.30
N CYS A 16 -5.02 -23.43 11.70
CA CYS A 16 -4.84 -23.58 10.26
C CYS A 16 -4.83 -25.07 9.92
N ARG A 17 -6.00 -25.60 9.55
CA ARG A 17 -6.18 -27.02 9.20
C ARG A 17 -6.64 -27.18 7.75
N ILE A 18 -6.00 -28.09 7.03
CA ILE A 18 -6.16 -28.33 5.59
C ILE A 18 -6.29 -29.83 5.30
N LEU A 19 -6.76 -30.19 4.11
CA LEU A 19 -6.65 -31.56 3.59
C LEU A 19 -5.27 -31.74 2.96
N ASP A 20 -4.57 -32.85 3.25
CA ASP A 20 -3.41 -33.26 2.44
C ASP A 20 -3.91 -33.79 1.10
N ARG A 21 -4.15 -32.89 0.16
CA ARG A 21 -4.89 -33.16 -1.08
C ARG A 21 -4.20 -34.16 -1.99
N PHE A 22 -2.89 -34.28 -1.87
CA PHE A 22 -2.05 -35.08 -2.76
C PHE A 22 -1.33 -36.21 -2.03
N SER A 23 -1.59 -36.39 -0.73
CA SER A 23 -0.88 -37.37 0.11
C SER A 23 0.63 -37.15 0.04
N ASP A 24 1.05 -35.88 0.14
CA ASP A 24 2.44 -35.46 0.05
C ASP A 24 3.24 -35.80 1.31
N LEU A 25 2.56 -35.99 2.46
CA LEU A 25 3.24 -36.44 3.67
C LEU A 25 3.71 -37.90 3.57
N PRO A 26 4.89 -38.23 4.11
CA PRO A 26 5.34 -39.61 4.23
C PRO A 26 4.35 -40.48 5.02
N ASP A 27 4.22 -41.76 4.65
CA ASP A 27 3.33 -42.73 5.30
C ASP A 27 3.61 -42.91 6.82
N ASP A 28 4.82 -42.59 7.27
CA ASP A 28 5.25 -42.66 8.66
C ASP A 28 5.11 -41.32 9.41
N ALA A 29 4.57 -40.28 8.78
CA ALA A 29 4.31 -39.01 9.43
C ALA A 29 3.17 -39.13 10.44
N GLU A 30 3.50 -38.96 11.72
CA GLU A 30 2.50 -38.88 12.80
C GLU A 30 1.77 -37.52 12.75
N VAL A 31 0.59 -37.50 12.11
CA VAL A 31 -0.28 -36.32 12.04
C VAL A 31 -1.66 -36.63 12.64
N GLU A 32 -2.17 -35.71 13.47
CA GLU A 32 -3.52 -35.80 14.01
C GLU A 32 -4.53 -35.23 13.01
N GLU A 33 -5.41 -36.09 12.48
CA GLU A 33 -6.57 -35.70 11.69
C GLU A 33 -7.75 -35.29 12.57
N ASP A 34 -8.51 -34.28 12.16
CA ASP A 34 -9.79 -33.95 12.79
C ASP A 34 -10.96 -34.77 12.20
N GLU A 35 -12.18 -34.52 12.68
CA GLU A 35 -13.39 -35.22 12.22
C GLU A 35 -13.68 -35.07 10.72
N ASN A 36 -13.08 -34.09 10.04
CA ASN A 36 -13.21 -33.84 8.61
C ASN A 36 -11.98 -34.34 7.82
N GLY A 37 -11.07 -35.08 8.45
CA GLY A 37 -9.83 -35.57 7.83
C GLY A 37 -8.79 -34.47 7.57
N LYS A 38 -8.93 -33.30 8.20
CA LYS A 38 -7.94 -32.21 8.04
C LYS A 38 -6.83 -32.33 9.05
N ILE A 39 -5.61 -31.99 8.63
CA ILE A 39 -4.40 -31.94 9.46
C ILE A 39 -3.96 -30.49 9.68
N SER A 40 -3.13 -30.23 10.68
CA SER A 40 -2.44 -28.94 10.79
C SER A 40 -1.58 -28.69 9.55
N PHE A 41 -1.61 -27.46 9.02
CA PHE A 41 -0.94 -27.18 7.74
C PHE A 41 0.60 -27.24 7.83
N TRP A 42 1.17 -26.76 8.93
CA TRP A 42 2.62 -26.56 9.02
C TRP A 42 3.50 -27.78 8.80
N PRO A 43 3.21 -28.98 9.35
CA PRO A 43 3.98 -30.18 9.03
C PRO A 43 4.05 -30.46 7.52
N LEU A 44 2.92 -30.36 6.82
CA LEU A 44 2.88 -30.52 5.36
C LEU A 44 3.67 -29.40 4.67
N LEU A 45 3.41 -28.14 4.99
CA LEU A 45 4.12 -27.01 4.37
C LEU A 45 5.64 -27.12 4.56
N LYS A 46 6.09 -27.50 5.76
CA LYS A 46 7.50 -27.75 6.05
C LYS A 46 8.07 -28.89 5.20
N HIS A 47 7.34 -30.00 5.07
CA HIS A 47 7.75 -31.10 4.19
C HIS A 47 7.90 -30.64 2.74
N LEU A 48 6.91 -29.89 2.24
CA LEU A 48 6.93 -29.37 0.87
C LEU A 48 8.13 -28.43 0.64
N LEU A 49 8.39 -27.52 1.58
CA LEU A 49 9.52 -26.58 1.52
C LEU A 49 10.90 -27.27 1.62
N CYS A 50 11.01 -28.34 2.41
CA CYS A 50 12.26 -29.08 2.57
C CYS A 50 12.56 -30.04 1.40
N THR A 51 11.56 -30.33 0.57
CA THR A 51 11.77 -31.21 -0.59
C THR A 51 12.62 -30.49 -1.65
N PRO A 52 13.71 -31.11 -2.14
CA PRO A 52 14.59 -30.47 -3.12
C PRO A 52 13.87 -30.06 -4.41
N VAL A 53 14.27 -28.93 -4.96
CA VAL A 53 13.82 -28.41 -6.26
C VAL A 53 15.04 -28.25 -7.16
N SER A 54 15.01 -28.86 -8.34
CA SER A 54 16.13 -28.93 -9.29
C SER A 54 15.89 -28.21 -10.61
N SER A 55 14.70 -27.66 -10.83
CA SER A 55 14.35 -26.85 -12.00
C SER A 55 13.28 -25.82 -11.67
N ILE A 56 13.13 -24.79 -12.50
CA ILE A 56 12.03 -23.81 -12.40
C ILE A 56 10.68 -24.52 -12.52
N ALA A 57 10.56 -25.54 -13.38
CA ALA A 57 9.32 -26.31 -13.50
C ALA A 57 8.92 -26.95 -12.15
N GLN A 58 9.86 -27.62 -11.48
CA GLN A 58 9.62 -28.19 -10.15
C GLN A 58 9.33 -27.13 -9.09
N LEU A 59 9.91 -25.92 -9.22
CA LEU A 59 9.58 -24.81 -8.34
C LEU A 59 8.13 -24.38 -8.52
N ILE A 60 7.69 -24.22 -9.77
CA ILE A 60 6.30 -23.87 -10.07
C ILE A 60 5.34 -24.95 -9.56
N ASP A 61 5.62 -26.23 -9.81
CA ASP A 61 4.82 -27.35 -9.30
C ASP A 61 4.72 -27.29 -7.77
N ARG A 62 5.84 -26.96 -7.09
CA ARG A 62 5.87 -26.78 -5.63
C ARG A 62 4.97 -25.65 -5.17
N LEU A 63 5.04 -24.48 -5.81
CA LEU A 63 4.21 -23.32 -5.45
C LEU A 63 2.72 -23.62 -5.67
N GLN A 64 2.37 -24.27 -6.78
CA GLN A 64 1.00 -24.69 -7.07
C GLN A 64 0.49 -25.69 -6.02
N THR A 65 1.33 -26.66 -5.62
CA THR A 65 0.99 -27.65 -4.59
C THR A 65 0.74 -26.98 -3.23
N ILE A 66 1.57 -26.02 -2.84
CA ILE A 66 1.38 -25.23 -1.60
C ILE A 66 0.06 -24.46 -1.67
N ALA A 67 -0.19 -23.72 -2.75
CA ALA A 67 -1.38 -22.90 -2.91
C ALA A 67 -2.68 -23.73 -2.96
N ALA A 68 -2.64 -24.90 -3.62
CA ALA A 68 -3.77 -25.82 -3.68
C ALA A 68 -4.11 -26.40 -2.30
N ASN A 69 -3.11 -26.78 -1.51
CA ASN A 69 -3.31 -27.24 -0.12
C ASN A 69 -3.79 -26.10 0.80
N ALA A 70 -3.30 -24.87 0.60
CA ALA A 70 -3.76 -23.69 1.34
C ALA A 70 -5.17 -23.21 0.93
N GLU A 71 -5.73 -23.74 -0.17
CA GLU A 71 -7.02 -23.33 -0.75
C GLU A 71 -7.04 -21.89 -1.29
N THR A 72 -5.88 -21.35 -1.67
CA THR A 72 -5.72 -19.98 -2.23
C THR A 72 -5.78 -19.92 -3.75
N CYS A 73 -5.67 -21.08 -4.40
CA CYS A 73 -5.60 -21.18 -5.85
C CYS A 73 -7.00 -21.32 -6.47
N HIS A 74 -7.48 -20.24 -7.11
CA HIS A 74 -8.65 -20.31 -8.00
C HIS A 74 -8.27 -20.61 -9.45
N ASP A 75 -7.03 -20.29 -9.85
CA ASP A 75 -6.47 -20.53 -11.17
C ASP A 75 -5.08 -21.16 -11.02
N SER A 76 -4.89 -22.35 -11.58
CA SER A 76 -3.63 -23.08 -11.56
C SER A 76 -2.56 -22.47 -12.47
N ASP A 77 -2.85 -21.37 -13.17
CA ASP A 77 -1.90 -20.77 -14.11
C ASP A 77 -0.80 -19.96 -13.41
N TYR A 78 0.44 -20.43 -13.55
CA TYR A 78 1.66 -19.78 -13.07
C TYR A 78 2.58 -19.35 -14.23
N SER A 79 2.06 -19.32 -15.46
CA SER A 79 2.86 -19.17 -16.67
C SER A 79 3.55 -17.80 -16.79
N PHE A 80 3.00 -16.75 -16.19
CA PHE A 80 3.67 -15.44 -16.17
C PHE A 80 4.87 -15.46 -15.22
N LEU A 81 4.66 -15.96 -13.99
CA LEU A 81 5.76 -16.13 -13.03
C LEU A 81 6.84 -17.06 -13.60
N LYS A 82 6.46 -18.19 -14.19
CA LYS A 82 7.40 -19.13 -14.81
C LYS A 82 8.29 -18.45 -15.84
N ARG A 83 7.70 -17.71 -16.80
CA ARG A 83 8.46 -16.97 -17.82
C ARG A 83 9.37 -15.92 -17.21
N PHE A 84 8.91 -15.22 -16.19
CA PHE A 84 9.72 -14.24 -15.45
C PHE A 84 10.95 -14.89 -14.80
N LEU A 85 10.76 -16.04 -14.12
CA LEU A 85 11.85 -16.80 -13.51
C LEU A 85 12.85 -17.32 -14.54
N GLU A 86 12.35 -17.85 -15.68
CA GLU A 86 13.18 -18.33 -16.79
C GLU A 86 14.07 -17.21 -17.36
N GLN A 87 13.56 -15.97 -17.43
CA GLN A 87 14.31 -14.80 -17.90
C GLN A 87 15.43 -14.37 -16.93
N ARG A 88 15.28 -14.58 -15.62
CA ARG A 88 16.31 -14.23 -14.61
C ARG A 88 17.43 -15.28 -14.49
N GLY A 89 17.21 -16.49 -15.03
CA GLY A 89 18.21 -17.55 -15.09
C GLY A 89 18.09 -18.57 -13.95
N GLU A 90 17.87 -19.82 -14.33
CA GLU A 90 17.60 -20.95 -13.43
C GLU A 90 18.73 -21.21 -12.42
N ALA A 91 20.00 -21.15 -12.85
CA ALA A 91 21.13 -21.46 -11.98
C ALA A 91 21.20 -20.52 -10.77
N CYS A 92 21.12 -19.20 -10.99
CA CYS A 92 21.17 -18.23 -9.89
C CYS A 92 19.94 -18.37 -8.98
N LEU A 93 18.76 -18.51 -9.57
CA LEU A 93 17.51 -18.67 -8.84
C LEU A 93 17.56 -19.86 -7.89
N LEU A 94 17.97 -21.04 -8.37
CA LEU A 94 17.96 -22.27 -7.57
C LEU A 94 19.11 -22.37 -6.57
N THR A 95 20.25 -21.74 -6.84
CA THR A 95 21.43 -21.84 -5.97
C THR A 95 21.53 -20.73 -4.94
N ALA A 96 20.95 -19.55 -5.19
CA ALA A 96 21.06 -18.39 -4.29
C ALA A 96 19.71 -17.90 -3.76
N ILE A 97 18.70 -17.75 -4.63
CA ILE A 97 17.45 -17.08 -4.25
C ILE A 97 16.47 -18.04 -3.56
N TRP A 98 16.21 -19.21 -4.16
CA TRP A 98 15.26 -20.17 -3.62
C TRP A 98 15.66 -20.71 -2.23
N PRO A 99 16.93 -21.08 -1.96
CA PRO A 99 17.34 -21.51 -0.61
C PRO A 99 17.07 -20.43 0.43
N LYS A 100 17.32 -19.17 0.10
CA LYS A 100 17.03 -18.03 0.98
C LYS A 100 15.53 -17.87 1.26
N ILE A 101 14.70 -17.90 0.21
CA ILE A 101 13.22 -17.87 0.36
C ILE A 101 12.76 -19.01 1.27
N ARG A 102 13.21 -20.24 1.01
CA ARG A 102 12.87 -21.42 1.81
C ARG A 102 13.26 -21.23 3.27
N ASP A 103 14.48 -20.80 3.55
CA ASP A 103 14.99 -20.70 4.93
C ASP A 103 14.28 -19.58 5.71
N ILE A 104 13.93 -18.47 5.04
CA ILE A 104 13.09 -17.41 5.62
C ILE A 104 11.66 -17.92 5.89
N ALA A 105 11.07 -18.71 5.00
CA ALA A 105 9.75 -19.32 5.22
C ALA A 105 9.77 -20.26 6.44
N LEU A 106 10.79 -21.12 6.55
CA LEU A 106 10.93 -22.08 7.63
C LEU A 106 11.13 -21.41 9.02
N ALA A 107 11.55 -20.15 9.05
CA ALA A 107 11.70 -19.36 10.27
C ALA A 107 10.37 -18.88 10.87
N LEU A 108 9.22 -19.06 10.19
CA LEU A 108 7.91 -18.57 10.62
C LEU A 108 7.58 -18.87 12.10
N PRO A 109 7.76 -20.10 12.64
CA PRO A 109 7.43 -20.39 14.04
C PRO A 109 8.36 -19.70 15.04
N ALA A 110 9.57 -19.33 14.64
CA ALA A 110 10.47 -18.57 15.50
C ALA A 110 10.04 -17.10 15.62
N TYR A 111 9.45 -16.55 14.57
CA TYR A 111 8.91 -15.18 14.55
C TYR A 111 7.51 -15.07 15.16
N PHE A 112 6.66 -16.09 14.97
CA PHE A 112 5.27 -16.10 15.39
C PHE A 112 4.94 -17.44 16.06
N PRO A 113 5.39 -17.68 17.30
CA PRO A 113 5.33 -19.00 17.95
C PRO A 113 3.91 -19.52 18.20
N ASP A 114 2.92 -18.64 18.33
CA ASP A 114 1.50 -19.01 18.47
C ASP A 114 0.75 -19.04 17.13
N GLY A 115 1.45 -18.75 16.03
CA GLY A 115 0.89 -18.69 14.68
C GLY A 115 -0.16 -17.60 14.51
N LYS A 116 -0.04 -16.47 15.21
CA LYS A 116 -0.97 -15.35 15.12
C LYS A 116 -0.26 -14.06 14.72
N LEU A 117 -0.91 -13.30 13.86
CA LEU A 117 -0.54 -11.94 13.49
C LEU A 117 -1.67 -11.00 13.92
N GLU A 118 -1.35 -9.99 14.72
CA GLU A 118 -2.35 -9.04 15.23
C GLU A 118 -2.91 -8.18 14.09
N LEU A 119 -4.25 -8.05 14.02
CA LEU A 119 -4.87 -7.08 13.12
C LEU A 119 -4.74 -5.67 13.69
N LEU A 120 -4.72 -4.66 12.80
CA LEU A 120 -4.59 -3.28 13.23
C LEU A 120 -5.80 -2.82 14.06
N GLN A 121 -5.50 -2.14 15.17
CA GLN A 121 -6.49 -1.50 16.03
C GLN A 121 -6.07 -0.05 16.32
N PRO A 122 -7.03 0.89 16.45
CA PRO A 122 -6.67 2.26 16.77
C PRO A 122 -5.90 2.36 18.08
N GLY A 123 -4.82 3.15 18.07
CA GLY A 123 -3.95 3.36 19.24
C GLY A 123 -3.01 2.20 19.60
N HIS A 124 -3.01 1.12 18.81
CA HIS A 124 -2.15 -0.06 19.02
C HIS A 124 -1.30 -0.28 17.76
N PRO A 125 -0.15 0.40 17.62
CA PRO A 125 0.70 0.29 16.44
C PRO A 125 1.33 -1.10 16.33
N LEU A 126 1.29 -1.68 15.13
CA LEU A 126 1.94 -2.95 14.84
C LEU A 126 3.36 -2.69 14.32
N HIS A 127 4.36 -3.05 15.12
CA HIS A 127 5.77 -2.96 14.74
C HIS A 127 6.33 -4.35 14.43
N LEU A 128 6.79 -4.55 13.19
CA LEU A 128 7.39 -5.80 12.75
C LEU A 128 8.88 -5.61 12.45
N SER A 129 9.71 -6.56 12.90
CA SER A 129 11.12 -6.61 12.47
C SER A 129 11.22 -6.91 10.97
N ARG A 130 12.35 -6.57 10.34
CA ARG A 130 12.58 -6.93 8.92
C ARG A 130 12.51 -8.44 8.69
N GLY A 131 12.96 -9.24 9.66
CA GLY A 131 12.83 -10.69 9.62
C GLY A 131 11.37 -11.17 9.60
N GLN A 132 10.53 -10.60 10.47
CA GLN A 132 9.08 -10.89 10.47
C GLN A 132 8.45 -10.51 9.13
N ILE A 133 8.78 -9.33 8.60
CA ILE A 133 8.25 -8.84 7.32
C ILE A 133 8.70 -9.72 6.16
N ALA A 134 9.99 -10.03 6.06
CA ALA A 134 10.53 -10.91 5.03
C ALA A 134 9.83 -12.27 5.06
N CYS A 135 9.60 -12.82 6.25
CA CYS A 135 8.84 -14.05 6.45
C CYS A 135 7.41 -13.94 5.91
N LEU A 136 6.67 -12.89 6.28
CA LEU A 136 5.31 -12.66 5.77
C LEU A 136 5.29 -12.49 4.24
N VAL A 137 6.19 -11.68 3.68
CA VAL A 137 6.31 -11.45 2.22
C VAL A 137 6.60 -12.76 1.48
N VAL A 138 7.49 -13.59 2.00
CA VAL A 138 7.75 -14.92 1.45
C VAL A 138 6.49 -15.77 1.48
N HIS A 139 5.75 -15.78 2.59
CA HIS A 139 4.51 -16.55 2.67
C HIS A 139 3.40 -16.03 1.72
N GLN A 140 3.35 -14.72 1.45
CA GLN A 140 2.49 -14.13 0.40
C GLN A 140 2.91 -14.58 -1.00
N PHE A 141 4.22 -14.66 -1.28
CA PHE A 141 4.74 -15.19 -2.54
C PHE A 141 4.43 -16.68 -2.72
N LEU A 142 4.59 -17.47 -1.65
CA LEU A 142 4.27 -18.90 -1.63
C LEU A 142 2.77 -19.18 -1.73
N CYS A 143 1.91 -18.16 -1.60
CA CYS A 143 0.45 -18.30 -1.53
C CYS A 143 0.00 -19.30 -0.46
N SER A 144 0.68 -19.23 0.70
CA SER A 144 0.54 -20.22 1.76
C SER A 144 -0.39 -19.80 2.89
N PHE A 145 -1.07 -18.65 2.80
CA PHE A 145 -2.05 -18.28 3.81
C PHE A 145 -3.40 -18.91 3.50
N SER A 146 -4.02 -19.64 4.43
CA SER A 146 -5.40 -20.06 4.22
C SER A 146 -6.33 -18.85 4.11
N PRO A 147 -7.32 -18.84 3.20
CA PRO A 147 -8.27 -17.75 3.04
C PRO A 147 -8.98 -17.41 4.35
N GLN A 148 -8.79 -16.19 4.83
CA GLN A 148 -9.43 -15.69 6.06
C GLN A 148 -10.24 -14.42 5.85
N ARG A 149 -10.16 -13.86 4.64
CA ARG A 149 -10.92 -12.69 4.23
C ARG A 149 -12.31 -13.13 3.77
N THR A 150 -13.30 -12.32 4.08
CA THR A 150 -14.69 -12.50 3.59
C THR A 150 -15.04 -11.54 2.45
N ASP A 151 -14.07 -10.75 2.01
CA ASP A 151 -14.17 -9.81 0.91
C ASP A 151 -13.40 -10.34 -0.31
N ASP A 152 -13.47 -9.61 -1.41
CA ASP A 152 -12.78 -9.84 -2.68
C ASP A 152 -11.32 -9.35 -2.68
N GLY A 153 -10.80 -8.92 -1.53
CA GLY A 153 -9.44 -8.44 -1.37
C GLY A 153 -8.41 -9.59 -1.37
N TYR A 154 -7.21 -9.26 -1.82
CA TYR A 154 -6.10 -10.22 -1.91
C TYR A 154 -5.32 -10.31 -0.60
N GLN A 155 -4.84 -11.50 -0.27
CA GLN A 155 -3.90 -11.75 0.84
C GLN A 155 -2.52 -12.23 0.34
N ASP A 156 -2.49 -12.85 -0.85
CA ASP A 156 -1.31 -13.48 -1.44
C ASP A 156 -1.06 -12.96 -2.87
N LEU A 157 0.15 -13.18 -3.38
CA LEU A 157 0.61 -12.61 -4.65
C LEU A 157 0.15 -13.39 -5.90
N GLY A 158 -0.74 -14.37 -5.74
CA GLY A 158 -1.18 -15.28 -6.81
C GLY A 158 -1.72 -14.57 -8.05
N ILE A 159 -2.32 -13.39 -7.88
CA ILE A 159 -2.79 -12.56 -9.00
C ILE A 159 -1.68 -12.16 -9.98
N TRP A 160 -0.42 -12.17 -9.57
CA TRP A 160 0.71 -11.81 -10.44
C TRP A 160 1.25 -12.99 -11.27
N PHE A 161 0.74 -14.21 -11.06
CA PHE A 161 1.37 -15.42 -11.59
C PHE A 161 0.77 -15.93 -12.90
N SER A 162 -0.52 -15.66 -13.15
CA SER A 162 -1.24 -16.13 -14.34
C SER A 162 -0.80 -15.42 -15.61
N SER A 163 -0.93 -16.08 -16.76
CA SER A 163 -0.61 -15.51 -18.07
C SER A 163 -1.51 -14.33 -18.44
N GLU A 164 -2.76 -14.34 -17.99
CA GLU A 164 -3.75 -13.29 -18.21
C GLU A 164 -3.55 -12.12 -17.24
N GLN A 165 -2.67 -11.20 -17.63
CA GLN A 165 -2.42 -9.99 -16.86
C GLN A 165 -3.14 -8.78 -17.47
N ARG A 166 -3.91 -8.05 -16.64
CA ARG A 166 -4.55 -6.78 -17.03
C ARG A 166 -3.54 -5.75 -17.51
N HIS A 167 -2.39 -5.71 -16.84
CA HIS A 167 -1.25 -4.86 -17.19
C HIS A 167 0.07 -5.64 -17.01
N PRO A 168 0.53 -6.36 -18.05
CA PRO A 168 1.71 -7.21 -17.97
C PRO A 168 2.98 -6.49 -17.53
N SER A 169 3.21 -5.25 -17.99
CA SER A 169 4.42 -4.49 -17.62
C SER A 169 4.41 -4.08 -16.16
N ALA A 170 3.24 -3.77 -15.59
CA ALA A 170 3.12 -3.44 -14.17
C ALA A 170 3.44 -4.65 -13.29
N VAL A 171 2.89 -5.81 -13.64
CA VAL A 171 3.16 -7.05 -12.92
C VAL A 171 4.62 -7.47 -13.06
N GLN A 172 5.23 -7.29 -14.23
CA GLN A 172 6.66 -7.49 -14.39
C GLN A 172 7.49 -6.57 -13.48
N MET A 173 7.12 -5.30 -13.35
CA MET A 173 7.76 -4.36 -12.44
C MET A 173 7.61 -4.79 -10.97
N TYR A 174 6.44 -5.27 -10.55
CA TYR A 174 6.21 -5.75 -9.17
C TYR A 174 7.04 -7.00 -8.87
N LEU A 175 7.16 -7.93 -9.84
CA LEU A 175 8.02 -9.09 -9.70
C LEU A 175 9.50 -8.71 -9.68
N GLU A 176 9.95 -7.73 -10.47
CA GLU A 176 11.32 -7.20 -10.36
C GLU A 176 11.59 -6.59 -8.98
N ALA A 177 10.65 -5.81 -8.43
CA ALA A 177 10.76 -5.27 -7.08
C ALA A 177 10.86 -6.39 -6.03
N LEU A 178 10.01 -7.41 -6.13
CA LEU A 178 9.98 -8.56 -5.22
C LEU A 178 11.28 -9.38 -5.26
N PHE A 179 11.79 -9.70 -6.46
CA PHE A 179 13.00 -10.50 -6.58
C PHE A 179 14.25 -9.71 -6.22
N THR A 180 14.29 -8.40 -6.52
CA THR A 180 15.34 -7.51 -5.99
C THR A 180 15.34 -7.49 -4.47
N TYR A 181 14.16 -7.49 -3.84
CA TYR A 181 14.01 -7.58 -2.39
C TYR A 181 14.59 -8.89 -1.86
N PHE A 182 14.20 -10.05 -2.42
CA PHE A 182 14.75 -11.34 -1.99
C PHE A 182 16.27 -11.43 -2.14
N GLU A 183 16.82 -10.97 -3.27
CA GLU A 183 18.27 -10.94 -3.50
C GLU A 183 19.00 -10.13 -2.43
N SER A 184 18.47 -8.95 -2.12
CA SER A 184 19.08 -7.98 -1.22
C SER A 184 18.78 -8.23 0.26
N THR A 185 17.91 -9.19 0.57
CA THR A 185 17.56 -9.56 1.94
C THR A 185 18.69 -10.40 2.56
N PRO A 186 19.11 -10.13 3.80
CA PRO A 186 20.07 -10.97 4.52
C PRO A 186 19.59 -12.40 4.73
N GLU A 187 20.52 -13.30 5.04
CA GLU A 187 20.19 -14.70 5.34
C GLU A 187 19.25 -14.83 6.56
N ALA A 188 18.45 -15.89 6.57
CA ALA A 188 17.44 -16.13 7.61
C ALA A 188 18.04 -16.16 9.02
N SER A 189 19.23 -16.74 9.19
CA SER A 189 19.95 -16.77 10.47
C SER A 189 20.26 -15.37 10.99
N THR A 190 20.80 -14.50 10.14
CA THR A 190 21.13 -13.12 10.48
C THR A 190 19.87 -12.32 10.87
N LEU A 191 18.78 -12.49 10.13
CA LEU A 191 17.51 -11.83 10.43
C LEU A 191 16.89 -12.33 11.76
N LEU A 192 17.08 -13.61 12.09
CA LEU A 192 16.62 -14.19 13.36
C LEU A 192 17.46 -13.67 14.53
N GLU A 193 18.78 -13.61 14.39
CA GLU A 193 19.67 -13.02 15.38
C GLU A 193 19.30 -11.56 15.66
N ASP A 194 19.07 -10.75 14.63
CA ASP A 194 18.64 -9.35 14.80
C ASP A 194 17.31 -9.23 15.53
N HIS A 195 16.34 -10.09 15.20
CA HIS A 195 15.03 -10.10 15.86
C HIS A 195 15.11 -10.47 17.34
N GLN A 196 16.04 -11.35 17.73
CA GLN A 196 16.25 -11.74 19.12
C GLN A 196 16.95 -10.64 19.94
N VAL A 197 17.80 -9.83 19.30
CA VAL A 197 18.63 -8.82 19.98
C VAL A 197 17.98 -7.43 19.99
N ALA A 198 17.24 -7.05 18.95
CA ALA A 198 16.67 -5.71 18.82
C ALA A 198 15.35 -5.56 19.60
N PRO A 199 15.21 -4.56 20.50
CA PRO A 199 13.90 -4.24 21.06
C PRO A 199 12.94 -3.83 19.93
N LYS A 200 11.70 -4.32 19.98
CA LYS A 200 10.63 -4.13 18.97
C LYS A 200 10.37 -2.66 18.53
N LEU A 201 10.91 -1.67 19.24
CA LEU A 201 10.71 -0.23 19.03
C LEU A 201 11.92 0.52 18.43
N GLY A 202 13.01 -0.16 18.05
CA GLY A 202 14.23 0.50 17.56
C GLY A 202 14.34 0.66 16.04
N HIS A 203 15.16 1.61 15.58
CA HIS A 203 15.55 1.83 14.18
C HIS A 203 15.81 0.50 13.45
N GLY A 204 14.95 0.19 12.47
CA GLY A 204 15.06 -1.03 11.67
C GLY A 204 13.74 -1.79 11.47
N SER A 205 12.69 -1.52 12.25
CA SER A 205 11.34 -2.11 12.02
C SER A 205 10.53 -1.33 10.97
N VAL A 206 9.43 -1.94 10.52
CA VAL A 206 8.34 -1.24 9.83
C VAL A 206 7.15 -1.16 10.78
N SER A 207 6.49 -0.01 10.76
CA SER A 207 5.27 0.24 11.54
C SER A 207 4.06 0.27 10.62
N TYR A 208 2.99 -0.36 11.07
CA TYR A 208 1.66 -0.32 10.45
C TYR A 208 0.71 0.18 11.53
N GLU A 209 0.04 1.29 11.28
CA GLU A 209 -0.77 1.95 12.31
C GLU A 209 -2.12 2.36 11.72
N LEU A 210 -3.19 2.02 12.42
CA LEU A 210 -4.54 2.48 12.10
C LEU A 210 -4.86 3.68 12.99
N HIS A 211 -5.28 4.77 12.36
CA HIS A 211 -5.57 6.03 13.04
C HIS A 211 -7.04 6.33 12.95
N LEU A 212 -7.66 6.56 14.10
CA LEU A 212 -9.04 7.01 14.22
C LEU A 212 -9.05 8.54 14.31
N GLY A 213 -9.60 9.18 13.28
CA GLY A 213 -9.81 10.60 13.20
C GLY A 213 -11.02 11.04 14.01
N LYS A 214 -11.05 12.33 14.33
CA LYS A 214 -12.25 13.01 14.84
C LYS A 214 -12.61 14.11 13.84
N PRO A 215 -13.90 14.44 13.67
CA PRO A 215 -14.28 15.59 12.88
C PRO A 215 -13.54 16.84 13.36
N VAL A 216 -12.93 17.58 12.43
CA VAL A 216 -12.12 18.75 12.74
C VAL A 216 -12.84 20.03 12.30
N SER A 217 -12.84 21.05 13.16
CA SER A 217 -13.40 22.36 12.84
C SER A 217 -12.40 23.22 12.06
N LEU A 218 -12.90 23.97 11.08
CA LEU A 218 -12.14 24.93 10.28
C LEU A 218 -11.98 26.30 10.96
N GLU A 219 -12.71 26.57 12.05
CA GLU A 219 -12.82 27.91 12.69
C GLU A 219 -11.49 28.51 13.20
N ALA A 220 -10.40 27.76 13.20
CA ALA A 220 -9.06 28.23 13.56
C ALA A 220 -7.96 27.81 12.55
N ALA A 221 -8.33 27.20 11.42
CA ALA A 221 -7.39 26.65 10.47
C ALA A 221 -6.83 27.74 9.55
N LYS A 222 -5.50 27.82 9.47
CA LYS A 222 -4.81 28.64 8.48
C LYS A 222 -4.80 27.89 7.15
N LEU A 223 -4.71 28.63 6.05
CA LEU A 223 -4.43 28.03 4.76
C LEU A 223 -2.99 27.48 4.75
N ALA A 224 -2.80 26.25 4.28
CA ALA A 224 -1.48 25.62 4.23
C ALA A 224 -0.55 26.32 3.24
N LYS A 225 0.75 26.23 3.52
CA LYS A 225 1.77 26.46 2.49
C LYS A 225 1.60 25.40 1.40
N LEU A 226 1.48 25.85 0.15
CA LEU A 226 1.35 25.01 -1.02
C LEU A 226 2.64 25.09 -1.86
N GLN A 227 3.17 23.94 -2.26
CA GLN A 227 4.19 23.81 -3.29
C GLN A 227 3.67 22.91 -4.42
N VAL A 228 3.54 23.47 -5.63
CA VAL A 228 3.19 22.70 -6.83
C VAL A 228 4.47 22.29 -7.54
N ASN A 229 4.68 20.98 -7.67
CA ASN A 229 5.83 20.39 -8.35
C ASN A 229 5.38 19.87 -9.72
N PHE A 230 5.73 20.62 -10.77
CA PHE A 230 5.45 20.26 -12.16
C PHE A 230 6.49 19.24 -12.65
N LEU A 231 6.06 18.00 -12.84
CA LEU A 231 6.89 16.89 -13.27
C LEU A 231 6.82 16.72 -14.78
N ASP A 232 7.94 16.35 -15.41
CA ASP A 232 8.00 15.97 -16.82
C ASP A 232 7.31 14.62 -17.09
N THR A 233 7.18 13.78 -16.06
CA THR A 233 6.49 12.48 -16.11
C THR A 233 6.01 12.09 -14.72
N HIS A 234 4.90 11.35 -14.63
CA HIS A 234 4.46 10.78 -13.35
C HIS A 234 5.52 9.84 -12.79
N THR A 235 5.62 9.76 -11.47
CA THR A 235 6.63 8.95 -10.80
C THR A 235 6.17 8.44 -9.43
N SER A 236 6.74 7.31 -9.00
CA SER A 236 6.61 6.79 -7.64
C SER A 236 7.61 7.38 -6.63
N ASN A 237 8.44 8.35 -7.03
CA ASN A 237 9.53 8.87 -6.21
C ASN A 237 9.10 9.46 -4.86
N THR A 238 7.84 9.88 -4.70
CA THR A 238 7.35 10.32 -3.39
C THR A 238 7.33 9.21 -2.35
N HIS A 239 7.41 7.94 -2.75
CA HIS A 239 7.62 6.82 -1.84
C HIS A 239 9.00 6.88 -1.14
N ASN A 240 9.97 7.57 -1.74
CA ASN A 240 11.35 7.57 -1.29
C ASN A 240 11.57 8.56 -0.13
N PRO A 241 12.23 8.14 0.97
CA PRO A 241 12.48 9.01 2.11
C PRO A 241 13.38 10.20 1.74
N GLU A 242 14.21 10.09 0.69
CA GLU A 242 15.03 11.19 0.19
C GLU A 242 14.20 12.33 -0.42
N VAL A 243 13.00 12.03 -0.93
CA VAL A 243 12.05 13.03 -1.45
C VAL A 243 11.18 13.58 -0.32
N GLN A 244 10.73 12.70 0.57
CA GLN A 244 9.85 13.07 1.68
C GLN A 244 10.56 13.94 2.73
N GLY A 245 11.87 13.73 2.95
CA GLY A 245 12.55 14.25 4.12
C GLY A 245 12.09 13.57 5.42
N GLU A 246 12.61 14.01 6.56
CA GLU A 246 12.37 13.36 7.86
C GLU A 246 10.91 13.44 8.33
N GLY A 247 10.25 14.57 8.05
CA GLY A 247 8.88 14.86 8.45
C GLY A 247 7.81 14.60 7.38
N GLY A 248 8.18 14.05 6.22
CA GLY A 248 7.26 13.89 5.09
C GLY A 248 6.41 12.62 5.15
N GLY A 249 5.24 12.66 4.51
CA GLY A 249 4.42 11.47 4.24
C GLY A 249 3.87 11.52 2.83
N ALA A 250 3.83 10.37 2.14
CA ALA A 250 3.24 10.27 0.81
C ALA A 250 1.84 9.67 0.88
N VAL A 251 0.87 10.36 0.28
CA VAL A 251 -0.49 9.85 0.15
C VAL A 251 -0.51 8.67 -0.79
N VAL A 252 -1.15 7.60 -0.31
CA VAL A 252 -1.62 6.48 -1.12
C VAL A 252 -3.13 6.64 -1.26
N SER A 253 -3.57 6.96 -2.47
CA SER A 253 -4.97 7.01 -2.88
C SER A 253 -5.52 5.60 -2.93
N SER A 254 -5.89 5.06 -1.78
CA SER A 254 -6.23 3.65 -1.59
C SER A 254 -7.71 3.38 -1.87
N ASN A 255 -8.05 2.11 -2.16
CA ASN A 255 -9.39 1.63 -1.93
C ASN A 255 -9.66 1.49 -0.41
N LYS A 256 -10.94 1.44 0.00
CA LYS A 256 -11.30 1.10 1.39
C LYS A 256 -10.80 -0.30 1.79
N VAL A 257 -10.63 -1.19 0.81
CA VAL A 257 -9.97 -2.49 0.93
C VAL A 257 -8.57 -2.37 0.34
N ILE A 258 -7.55 -2.17 1.18
CA ILE A 258 -6.17 -2.00 0.73
C ILE A 258 -5.66 -3.24 -0.01
N GLY A 259 -4.97 -3.05 -1.13
CA GLY A 259 -4.47 -4.13 -1.97
C GLY A 259 -3.26 -3.75 -2.85
N PHE A 260 -2.74 -4.73 -3.60
CA PHE A 260 -1.61 -4.54 -4.51
C PHE A 260 -1.93 -4.78 -6.00
N GLY A 261 -3.06 -5.45 -6.31
CA GLY A 261 -3.72 -5.51 -7.63
C GLY A 261 -2.83 -5.70 -8.88
N GLN A 262 -3.33 -5.34 -10.06
CA GLN A 262 -2.68 -5.62 -11.36
C GLN A 262 -2.74 -4.45 -12.35
N SER A 263 -3.43 -3.37 -12.03
CA SER A 263 -3.86 -2.38 -13.03
C SER A 263 -2.95 -1.14 -13.13
N ALA A 264 -1.88 -1.08 -12.33
CA ALA A 264 -1.00 0.07 -12.19
C ALA A 264 -1.73 1.36 -11.76
N THR A 265 -2.76 1.24 -10.92
CA THR A 265 -3.26 2.36 -10.14
C THR A 265 -2.20 2.81 -9.14
N GLN A 266 -2.34 4.02 -8.59
CA GLN A 266 -1.33 4.58 -7.68
C GLN A 266 -1.09 3.68 -6.46
N GLU A 267 -2.16 3.18 -5.82
CA GLU A 267 -2.07 2.24 -4.70
C GLU A 267 -1.29 0.98 -5.08
N GLU A 268 -1.69 0.32 -6.16
CA GLU A 268 -1.05 -0.91 -6.65
C GLU A 268 0.45 -0.68 -6.95
N ILE A 269 0.80 0.49 -7.50
CA ILE A 269 2.21 0.87 -7.70
C ILE A 269 2.92 1.03 -6.36
N PHE A 270 2.39 1.82 -5.44
CA PHE A 270 3.08 2.15 -4.19
C PHE A 270 3.27 0.91 -3.32
N VAL A 271 2.26 0.05 -3.25
CA VAL A 271 2.40 -1.23 -2.55
C VAL A 271 3.31 -2.16 -3.35
N GLY A 272 3.05 -2.37 -4.64
CA GLY A 272 3.74 -3.33 -5.50
C GLY A 272 5.24 -3.10 -5.70
N VAL A 273 5.74 -1.86 -5.59
CA VAL A 273 7.19 -1.58 -5.66
C VAL A 273 7.90 -1.74 -4.31
N ALA A 274 7.18 -1.90 -3.21
CA ALA A 274 7.70 -1.98 -1.86
C ALA A 274 7.20 -3.24 -1.15
N PRO A 275 7.89 -4.38 -1.28
CA PRO A 275 7.47 -5.65 -0.68
C PRO A 275 7.17 -5.58 0.82
N GLU A 276 7.87 -4.72 1.54
CA GLU A 276 7.65 -4.51 2.96
C GLU A 276 6.34 -3.77 3.29
N ALA A 277 5.63 -3.22 2.29
CA ALA A 277 4.28 -2.72 2.45
C ALA A 277 3.24 -3.85 2.36
N TYR A 278 3.52 -4.98 1.71
CA TYR A 278 2.55 -6.05 1.45
C TYR A 278 1.84 -6.57 2.71
N PRO A 279 2.47 -6.71 3.88
CA PRO A 279 1.78 -7.18 5.08
C PRO A 279 0.59 -6.32 5.50
N VAL A 280 0.48 -5.06 5.04
CA VAL A 280 -0.69 -4.21 5.29
C VAL A 280 -2.00 -4.90 4.85
N VAL A 281 -1.99 -5.69 3.77
CA VAL A 281 -3.19 -6.39 3.27
C VAL A 281 -3.65 -7.53 4.19
N LEU A 282 -2.76 -8.04 5.04
CA LEU A 282 -3.06 -9.09 6.01
C LEU A 282 -3.69 -8.51 7.28
N VAL A 283 -3.24 -7.31 7.68
CA VAL A 283 -3.55 -6.73 9.00
C VAL A 283 -4.58 -5.60 8.96
N ALA A 284 -4.75 -4.95 7.79
CA ALA A 284 -5.62 -3.79 7.66
C ALA A 284 -7.11 -4.14 7.74
N PRO A 285 -7.90 -3.36 8.47
CA PRO A 285 -9.34 -3.34 8.28
C PRO A 285 -9.77 -2.69 6.97
N HIS A 286 -11.05 -2.88 6.65
CA HIS A 286 -11.69 -1.97 5.70
C HIS A 286 -11.64 -0.59 6.34
N LEU A 287 -11.14 0.39 5.60
CA LEU A 287 -11.12 1.76 6.05
C LEU A 287 -12.56 2.24 6.20
N ALA A 288 -12.93 2.60 7.43
CA ALA A 288 -14.12 3.39 7.72
C ALA A 288 -13.86 4.85 7.39
N ASP A 289 -14.91 5.67 7.23
CA ASP A 289 -14.80 7.10 6.86
C ASP A 289 -13.93 7.92 7.80
N ASP A 290 -13.81 7.52 9.07
CA ASP A 290 -13.01 8.20 10.09
C ASP A 290 -11.64 7.54 10.31
N THR A 291 -11.23 6.56 9.49
CA THR A 291 -9.96 5.85 9.66
C THR A 291 -8.99 6.04 8.50
N VAL A 292 -7.70 6.04 8.80
CA VAL A 292 -6.59 6.00 7.83
C VAL A 292 -5.51 5.05 8.32
N ILE A 293 -4.66 4.56 7.43
CA ILE A 293 -3.53 3.71 7.81
C ILE A 293 -2.21 4.36 7.41
N THR A 294 -1.23 4.32 8.31
CA THR A 294 0.15 4.70 7.97
C THR A 294 1.05 3.48 7.95
N VAL A 295 1.89 3.37 6.92
CA VAL A 295 2.99 2.40 6.86
C VAL A 295 4.30 3.17 6.80
N SER A 296 5.13 3.07 7.85
CA SER A 296 6.41 3.79 7.91
C SER A 296 7.59 2.83 7.92
N GLY A 297 8.53 3.04 6.99
CA GLY A 297 9.76 2.28 6.88
C GLY A 297 9.78 1.25 5.74
N ALA A 298 8.67 1.05 5.02
CA ALA A 298 8.63 0.17 3.85
C ALA A 298 9.46 0.76 2.71
N ARG A 299 10.44 0.00 2.20
CA ARG A 299 11.36 0.47 1.15
C ARG A 299 10.84 0.09 -0.23
N ALA A 300 10.74 1.08 -1.11
CA ALA A 300 10.58 0.84 -2.54
C ALA A 300 11.88 0.27 -3.14
N MET A 301 11.74 -0.75 -3.98
CA MET A 301 12.86 -1.46 -4.62
C MET A 301 13.12 -0.97 -6.04
N VAL A 302 12.12 -0.35 -6.68
CA VAL A 302 12.23 0.24 -8.00
C VAL A 302 11.63 1.64 -8.00
N ASP A 303 12.19 2.51 -8.82
CA ASP A 303 11.63 3.84 -9.13
C ASP A 303 10.87 3.74 -10.44
N MET A 304 9.57 4.05 -10.43
CA MET A 304 8.71 4.04 -11.61
C MET A 304 8.59 5.45 -12.20
N LYS A 305 8.55 5.52 -13.53
CA LYS A 305 8.17 6.69 -14.32
C LYS A 305 7.12 6.35 -15.37
N GLY A 306 6.29 7.33 -15.72
CA GLY A 306 5.23 7.18 -16.70
C GLY A 306 3.87 6.88 -16.08
N GLN A 307 2.89 6.58 -16.93
CA GLN A 307 1.49 6.49 -16.51
C GLN A 307 0.74 5.45 -17.35
N ARG A 308 -0.28 4.82 -16.75
CA ARG A 308 -1.14 3.81 -17.39
C ARG A 308 -0.27 2.72 -18.00
N ARG A 309 -0.43 2.42 -19.30
CA ARG A 309 0.30 1.37 -20.03
C ARG A 309 1.76 1.72 -20.34
N ASN A 310 2.13 2.99 -20.26
CA ASN A 310 3.46 3.48 -20.61
C ASN A 310 4.25 3.74 -19.32
N ILE A 311 4.60 2.66 -18.62
CA ILE A 311 5.43 2.72 -17.41
C ILE A 311 6.80 2.13 -17.69
N GLU A 312 7.81 2.75 -17.11
CA GLU A 312 9.20 2.33 -17.13
C GLU A 312 9.72 2.35 -15.69
N TRP A 313 10.71 1.52 -15.38
CA TRP A 313 11.26 1.47 -14.03
C TRP A 313 12.76 1.25 -14.03
N THR A 314 13.39 1.70 -12.94
CA THR A 314 14.79 1.44 -12.64
C THR A 314 14.92 0.81 -11.27
N ILE A 315 15.74 -0.23 -11.16
CA ILE A 315 16.04 -0.87 -9.88
C ILE A 315 16.84 0.10 -9.01
N ARG A 316 16.39 0.30 -7.77
CA ARG A 316 17.12 1.14 -6.80
C ARG A 316 18.36 0.40 -6.31
N PRO A 317 19.48 1.11 -6.09
CA PRO A 317 20.63 0.51 -5.44
C PRO A 317 20.26 -0.09 -4.09
N THR A 318 20.70 -1.32 -3.85
CA THR A 318 20.53 -2.00 -2.58
C THR A 318 21.88 -2.15 -1.88
N PRO A 319 21.94 -2.02 -0.55
CA PRO A 319 23.17 -2.26 0.19
C PRO A 319 23.51 -3.77 0.15
N PRO A 320 24.80 -4.13 0.14
CA PRO A 320 25.22 -5.53 0.20
C PRO A 320 24.72 -6.16 1.51
N SER A 321 24.09 -7.32 1.44
CA SER A 321 23.51 -8.00 2.60
C SER A 321 24.55 -8.67 3.50
N GLU A 322 25.77 -8.88 2.99
CA GLU A 322 26.93 -9.46 3.70
C GLU A 322 27.41 -8.55 4.84
N ASP A 323 27.34 -7.23 4.67
CA ASP A 323 27.55 -6.25 5.74
C ASP A 323 26.20 -5.92 6.38
N PHE A 324 25.75 -6.76 7.31
CA PHE A 324 24.45 -6.59 7.95
C PHE A 324 24.28 -5.24 8.67
N ALA A 325 25.34 -4.74 9.31
CA ALA A 325 25.29 -3.46 10.01
C ALA A 325 25.13 -2.28 9.03
N GLY A 326 25.90 -2.29 7.95
CA GLY A 326 25.76 -1.32 6.86
C GLY A 326 24.42 -1.42 6.14
N TRP A 327 23.95 -2.65 5.89
CA TRP A 327 22.64 -2.95 5.34
C TRP A 327 21.54 -2.34 6.19
N LYS A 328 21.48 -2.66 7.49
CA LYS A 328 20.43 -2.20 8.41
C LYS A 328 20.39 -0.67 8.52
N LYS A 329 21.55 -0.01 8.51
CA LYS A 329 21.64 1.45 8.57
C LYS A 329 21.09 2.13 7.31
N SER A 330 21.35 1.53 6.15
CA SER A 330 21.03 2.08 4.82
C SER A 330 19.65 1.66 4.33
N TRP A 331 19.12 0.55 4.84
CA TRP A 331 17.82 -0.01 4.48
C TRP A 331 16.68 0.82 5.10
N ARG A 332 16.36 1.92 4.41
CA ARG A 332 15.33 2.87 4.81
C ARG A 332 14.21 2.92 3.78
N GLY A 333 13.01 3.09 4.30
CA GLY A 333 11.79 3.31 3.54
C GLY A 333 11.11 4.60 3.97
N GLY A 334 10.26 5.12 3.10
CA GLY A 334 9.47 6.31 3.38
C GLY A 334 8.27 6.01 4.26
N ARG A 335 7.39 6.99 4.33
CA ARG A 335 6.09 6.91 5.00
C ARG A 335 4.98 6.98 3.97
N LEU A 336 4.06 6.01 4.05
CA LEU A 336 2.87 5.91 3.23
C LEU A 336 1.65 6.19 4.08
N VAL A 337 0.71 6.97 3.54
CA VAL A 337 -0.54 7.36 4.19
C VAL A 337 -1.70 6.88 3.32
N PHE A 338 -2.26 5.72 3.67
CA PHE A 338 -3.40 5.12 3.00
C PHE A 338 -4.68 5.80 3.44
N MET A 339 -5.32 6.48 2.49
CA MET A 339 -6.61 7.12 2.69
C MET A 339 -7.48 6.95 1.45
N ASP A 340 -8.68 6.42 1.65
CA ASP A 340 -9.63 6.14 0.59
C ASP A 340 -10.50 7.35 0.28
N ALA A 341 -10.60 7.71 -1.00
CA ALA A 341 -11.58 8.69 -1.48
C ALA A 341 -12.93 8.00 -1.76
N LEU A 342 -14.01 8.77 -1.78
CA LEU A 342 -15.30 8.30 -2.28
C LEU A 342 -15.20 7.98 -3.77
N GLU A 343 -15.84 6.88 -4.17
CA GLU A 343 -16.04 6.47 -5.55
C GLU A 343 -17.18 7.31 -6.15
N MET A 344 -16.87 8.54 -6.57
CA MET A 344 -17.85 9.54 -7.02
C MET A 344 -18.65 9.08 -8.23
N ASP A 345 -18.04 8.28 -9.09
CA ASP A 345 -18.66 7.65 -10.26
C ASP A 345 -19.65 6.52 -9.91
N MET A 346 -19.58 6.00 -8.69
CA MET A 346 -20.49 4.97 -8.16
C MET A 346 -21.62 5.53 -7.29
N LEU A 347 -21.62 6.84 -7.01
CA LEU A 347 -22.70 7.46 -6.24
C LEU A 347 -23.95 7.62 -7.11
N ASP A 348 -25.12 7.29 -6.56
CA ASP A 348 -26.40 7.59 -7.22
C ASP A 348 -26.66 9.10 -7.17
N HIS A 349 -26.51 9.78 -8.32
CA HIS A 349 -26.84 11.19 -8.47
C HIS A 349 -27.60 11.43 -9.78
N SER A 350 -28.60 12.30 -9.75
CA SER A 350 -29.26 12.70 -11.00
C SER A 350 -28.41 13.73 -11.73
N GLU A 351 -28.47 13.76 -13.07
CA GLU A 351 -27.78 14.79 -13.87
C GLU A 351 -28.14 16.23 -13.46
N ASN A 352 -29.29 16.42 -12.79
CA ASN A 352 -29.76 17.71 -12.31
C ASN A 352 -29.14 18.17 -10.97
N ASP A 353 -28.47 17.27 -10.24
CA ASP A 353 -27.95 17.54 -8.88
C ASP A 353 -26.57 18.25 -8.90
N GLY A 354 -25.95 18.39 -10.07
CA GLY A 354 -24.62 18.98 -10.21
C GLY A 354 -23.50 17.96 -9.94
N LEU A 355 -22.33 18.45 -9.50
CA LEU A 355 -21.22 17.58 -9.10
C LEU A 355 -21.50 16.92 -7.75
N PRO A 356 -21.39 15.58 -7.61
CA PRO A 356 -21.48 14.93 -6.31
C PRO A 356 -20.40 15.42 -5.33
N ASP A 357 -19.21 15.78 -5.84
CA ASP A 357 -18.10 16.35 -5.07
C ASP A 357 -18.46 17.64 -4.32
N LEU A 358 -19.44 18.40 -4.83
CA LEU A 358 -19.86 19.68 -4.24
C LEU A 358 -20.97 19.52 -3.18
N SER A 359 -21.48 18.31 -2.96
CA SER A 359 -22.47 18.08 -1.91
C SER A 359 -21.82 18.21 -0.53
N HIS A 360 -22.52 18.85 0.41
CA HIS A 360 -21.97 19.15 1.74
C HIS A 360 -21.44 17.90 2.46
N GLY A 361 -22.19 16.79 2.43
CA GLY A 361 -21.78 15.54 3.07
C GLY A 361 -20.52 14.94 2.45
N ASN A 362 -20.35 15.03 1.13
CA ASN A 362 -19.17 14.52 0.46
C ASN A 362 -17.96 15.41 0.71
N ILE A 363 -18.12 16.74 0.70
CA ILE A 363 -17.04 17.66 1.08
C ILE A 363 -16.57 17.37 2.50
N ASP A 364 -17.49 17.26 3.46
CA ASP A 364 -17.16 16.99 4.87
C ASP A 364 -16.42 15.66 5.02
N ARG A 365 -16.90 14.60 4.37
CA ARG A 365 -16.29 13.27 4.44
C ARG A 365 -14.87 13.31 3.91
N GLU A 366 -14.67 13.86 2.72
CA GLU A 366 -13.36 13.89 2.06
C GLU A 366 -12.37 14.80 2.77
N PHE A 367 -12.84 15.94 3.28
CA PHE A 367 -12.05 16.84 4.11
C PHE A 367 -11.60 16.17 5.41
N ASN A 368 -12.52 15.55 6.16
CA ASN A 368 -12.17 14.89 7.43
C ASN A 368 -11.24 13.69 7.21
N LYS A 369 -11.44 12.93 6.14
CA LYS A 369 -10.54 11.84 5.73
C LYS A 369 -9.12 12.34 5.46
N ALA A 370 -8.99 13.38 4.64
CA ALA A 370 -7.69 13.97 4.32
C ALA A 370 -7.02 14.60 5.55
N ALA A 371 -7.76 15.34 6.38
CA ALA A 371 -7.25 15.96 7.60
C ALA A 371 -6.75 14.91 8.60
N ASN A 372 -7.47 13.79 8.74
CA ASN A 372 -7.01 12.64 9.53
C ASN A 372 -5.72 12.05 8.96
N GLY A 373 -5.68 11.79 7.65
CA GLY A 373 -4.48 11.34 6.94
C GLY A 373 -3.26 12.20 7.24
N PHE A 374 -3.41 13.51 7.13
CA PHE A 374 -2.29 14.45 7.29
C PHE A 374 -1.84 14.63 8.75
N SER A 375 -2.75 14.43 9.70
CA SER A 375 -2.45 14.50 11.13
C SER A 375 -1.88 13.20 11.71
N SER A 376 -2.04 12.07 11.01
CA SER A 376 -1.80 10.72 11.54
C SER A 376 -0.35 10.40 11.91
N TYR A 377 0.63 11.09 11.31
CA TYR A 377 2.05 10.77 11.48
C TYR A 377 2.90 11.90 12.08
N LYS A 378 2.25 12.98 12.56
CA LYS A 378 2.90 14.13 13.22
C LYS A 378 4.12 14.67 12.44
N GLY A 379 3.97 14.74 11.11
CA GLY A 379 4.97 15.27 10.20
C GLY A 379 4.87 16.77 10.00
N ASN A 380 5.57 17.28 8.99
CA ASN A 380 5.55 18.69 8.60
C ASN A 380 5.22 18.92 7.12
N SER A 381 5.13 17.86 6.33
CA SER A 381 4.87 17.94 4.90
C SER A 381 4.17 16.69 4.39
N VAL A 382 3.25 16.88 3.44
CA VAL A 382 2.56 15.78 2.75
C VAL A 382 2.78 15.88 1.25
N PHE A 383 3.04 14.74 0.62
CA PHE A 383 3.26 14.61 -0.82
C PHE A 383 2.08 13.86 -1.42
N THR A 384 1.40 14.46 -2.38
CA THR A 384 0.24 13.84 -3.03
C THR A 384 0.12 14.26 -4.48
N GLY A 385 -0.54 13.40 -5.28
CA GLY A 385 -1.05 13.76 -6.60
C GLY A 385 -2.55 14.07 -6.53
N LEU A 386 -3.27 13.70 -7.58
CA LEU A 386 -4.73 13.83 -7.64
C LEU A 386 -5.43 12.68 -6.90
N TRP A 387 -5.62 12.85 -5.59
CA TRP A 387 -6.30 11.88 -4.72
C TRP A 387 -7.76 11.68 -5.13
N GLY A 388 -8.14 10.46 -5.50
CA GLY A 388 -9.51 10.10 -5.88
C GLY A 388 -9.98 10.61 -7.26
N CYS A 389 -9.16 11.27 -8.06
CA CYS A 389 -9.59 11.83 -9.36
C CYS A 389 -9.35 10.90 -10.56
N GLY A 390 -8.82 9.70 -10.31
CA GLY A 390 -8.56 8.68 -11.32
C GLY A 390 -9.73 7.71 -11.45
N ALA A 391 -9.53 6.49 -10.95
CA ALA A 391 -10.52 5.42 -11.01
C ALA A 391 -11.80 5.69 -10.19
N PHE A 392 -11.80 6.68 -9.31
CA PHE A 392 -12.93 7.03 -8.45
C PHE A 392 -13.70 8.28 -8.93
N GLY A 393 -13.32 8.83 -10.09
CA GLY A 393 -14.10 9.86 -10.78
C GLY A 393 -14.24 11.22 -10.09
N GLY A 394 -13.51 11.49 -9.00
CA GLY A 394 -13.60 12.77 -8.29
C GLY A 394 -13.12 13.96 -9.12
N ASP A 395 -13.74 15.12 -8.91
CA ASP A 395 -13.37 16.34 -9.61
C ASP A 395 -12.04 16.91 -9.07
N PRO A 396 -11.03 17.10 -9.93
CA PRO A 396 -9.71 17.50 -9.47
C PRO A 396 -9.65 18.94 -8.95
N GLY A 397 -10.55 19.83 -9.36
CA GLY A 397 -10.63 21.19 -8.82
C GLY A 397 -11.12 21.18 -7.37
N VAL A 398 -12.20 20.43 -7.09
CA VAL A 398 -12.74 20.29 -5.73
C VAL A 398 -11.76 19.57 -4.83
N LYS A 399 -11.21 18.44 -5.28
CA LYS A 399 -10.27 17.61 -4.50
C LYS A 399 -9.01 18.37 -4.10
N LEU A 400 -8.44 19.18 -5.00
CA LEU A 400 -7.25 19.97 -4.67
C LEU A 400 -7.53 21.03 -3.60
N LEU A 401 -8.70 21.67 -3.63
CA LEU A 401 -9.11 22.61 -2.58
C LEU A 401 -9.32 21.88 -1.24
N ILE A 402 -9.95 20.71 -1.25
CA ILE A 402 -10.13 19.88 -0.06
C ILE A 402 -8.77 19.49 0.56
N LEU A 403 -7.83 19.00 -0.25
CA LEU A 403 -6.49 18.65 0.22
C LEU A 403 -5.77 19.88 0.79
N TRP A 404 -5.92 21.04 0.16
CA TRP A 404 -5.28 22.27 0.64
C TRP A 404 -5.85 22.74 1.99
N LEU A 405 -7.17 22.66 2.18
CA LEU A 405 -7.82 22.96 3.46
C LEU A 405 -7.43 21.95 4.55
N ALA A 406 -7.43 20.66 4.23
CA ALA A 406 -7.03 19.60 5.15
C ALA A 406 -5.56 19.77 5.60
N ALA A 407 -4.66 20.16 4.70
CA ALA A 407 -3.27 20.44 5.03
C ALA A 407 -3.14 21.63 6.00
N GLY A 408 -3.98 22.65 5.82
CA GLY A 408 -4.00 23.83 6.69
C GLY A 408 -4.42 23.50 8.12
N VAL A 409 -5.41 22.61 8.26
CA VAL A 409 -5.90 22.11 9.55
C VAL A 409 -4.86 21.23 10.25
N ALA A 410 -4.16 20.40 9.49
CA ALA A 410 -3.13 19.52 10.00
C ALA A 410 -1.78 20.24 10.26
N ASP A 411 -1.67 21.52 9.93
CA ASP A 411 -0.44 22.34 10.00
C ASP A 411 0.75 21.69 9.26
N VAL A 412 0.49 21.21 8.04
CA VAL A 412 1.51 20.59 7.17
C VAL A 412 1.63 21.34 5.83
N GLU A 413 2.83 21.34 5.27
CA GLU A 413 3.06 21.81 3.90
C GLU A 413 2.50 20.82 2.88
N LEU A 414 1.66 21.30 1.97
CA LEU A 414 1.11 20.49 0.87
C LEU A 414 2.04 20.54 -0.35
N ASN A 415 2.68 19.42 -0.66
CA ASN A 415 3.48 19.21 -1.85
C ASN A 415 2.67 18.44 -2.90
N LEU A 416 2.19 19.15 -3.92
CA LEU A 416 1.48 18.54 -5.04
C LEU A 416 2.46 18.08 -6.11
N MET A 417 2.29 16.85 -6.59
CA MET A 417 3.10 16.24 -7.63
C MET A 417 2.24 16.05 -8.87
N LEU A 418 2.41 16.91 -9.88
CA LEU A 418 1.53 16.95 -11.05
C LEU A 418 2.31 16.63 -12.33
N GLY A 419 1.85 15.63 -13.06
CA GLY A 419 2.41 15.27 -14.37
C GLY A 419 1.96 16.22 -15.48
N PRO A 420 2.48 16.07 -16.72
CA PRO A 420 2.28 17.05 -17.80
C PRO A 420 0.82 17.39 -18.10
N GLY A 421 -0.08 16.39 -18.06
CA GLY A 421 -1.50 16.58 -18.30
C GLY A 421 -2.25 17.35 -17.20
N GLU A 422 -1.60 17.63 -16.07
CA GLU A 422 -2.19 18.22 -14.86
C GLU A 422 -1.56 19.60 -14.56
N HIS A 423 -0.65 20.08 -15.40
CA HIS A 423 0.07 21.33 -15.16
C HIS A 423 -0.84 22.56 -15.18
N ASP A 424 -1.84 22.62 -16.06
CA ASP A 424 -2.79 23.74 -16.09
C ASP A 424 -3.64 23.82 -14.82
N LEU A 425 -4.07 22.68 -14.31
CA LEU A 425 -4.75 22.55 -13.02
C LEU A 425 -3.87 23.07 -11.87
N GLY A 426 -2.58 22.70 -11.85
CA GLY A 426 -1.61 23.21 -10.87
C GLY A 426 -1.44 24.73 -10.93
N ARG A 427 -1.29 25.30 -12.13
CA ARG A 427 -1.20 26.76 -12.33
C ARG A 427 -2.45 27.47 -11.84
N LYS A 428 -3.64 26.90 -12.11
CA LYS A 428 -4.91 27.46 -11.64
C LYS A 428 -5.04 27.41 -10.13
N LEU A 429 -4.55 26.35 -9.48
CA LEU A 429 -4.50 26.30 -8.02
C LEU A 429 -3.56 27.37 -7.45
N GLU A 430 -2.40 27.62 -8.06
CA GLU A 430 -1.51 28.71 -7.63
C GLU A 430 -2.19 30.10 -7.74
N GLU A 431 -3.03 30.32 -8.75
CA GLU A 431 -3.88 31.52 -8.85
C GLU A 431 -4.87 31.61 -7.68
N VAL A 432 -5.53 30.50 -7.32
CA VAL A 432 -6.42 30.44 -6.14
C VAL A 432 -5.68 30.81 -4.87
N VAL A 433 -4.52 30.19 -4.60
CA VAL A 433 -3.73 30.46 -3.40
C VAL A 433 -3.33 31.94 -3.31
N ARG A 434 -2.97 32.56 -4.44
CA ARG A 434 -2.67 34.00 -4.49
C ARG A 434 -3.89 34.87 -4.22
N GLY A 435 -5.06 34.50 -4.75
CA GLY A 435 -6.32 35.20 -4.50
C GLY A 435 -6.77 35.12 -3.04
N CYS A 436 -6.51 33.98 -2.38
CA CYS A 436 -6.98 33.69 -1.02
C CYS A 436 -6.04 34.12 0.11
N GLN A 437 -4.99 34.92 -0.14
CA GLN A 437 -4.00 35.29 0.90
C GLN A 437 -4.60 35.92 2.17
N ASP A 438 -5.73 36.62 2.03
CA ASP A 438 -6.43 37.30 3.12
C ASP A 438 -7.68 36.53 3.59
N LEU A 439 -7.92 35.33 3.04
CA LEU A 439 -9.07 34.49 3.38
C LEU A 439 -8.70 33.43 4.42
N THR A 440 -9.71 33.02 5.18
CA THR A 440 -9.64 31.87 6.08
C THR A 440 -10.00 30.57 5.36
N ALA A 441 -9.70 29.44 5.99
CA ALA A 441 -10.11 28.14 5.47
C ALA A 441 -11.66 28.01 5.38
N THR A 442 -12.39 28.65 6.30
CA THR A 442 -13.86 28.74 6.26
C THR A 442 -14.35 29.50 5.04
N ASP A 443 -13.74 30.65 4.71
CA ASP A 443 -14.15 31.45 3.54
C ASP A 443 -13.99 30.65 2.24
N VAL A 444 -12.90 29.88 2.11
CA VAL A 444 -12.66 29.02 0.94
C VAL A 444 -13.68 27.88 0.86
N LEU A 445 -14.07 27.30 2.01
CA LEU A 445 -15.14 26.29 2.05
C LEU A 445 -16.50 26.90 1.64
N GLU A 446 -16.80 28.13 2.07
CA GLU A 446 -18.01 28.84 1.64
C GLU A 446 -18.00 29.10 0.13
N LEU A 447 -16.84 29.46 -0.45
CA LEU A 447 -16.70 29.58 -1.90
C LEU A 447 -17.01 28.25 -2.61
N LEU A 448 -16.49 27.11 -2.11
CA LEU A 448 -16.81 25.78 -2.66
C LEU A 448 -18.33 25.52 -2.71
N SER A 449 -19.06 25.89 -1.66
CA SER A 449 -20.52 25.71 -1.61
C SER A 449 -21.30 26.54 -2.64
N ARG A 450 -20.67 27.58 -3.21
CA ARG A 450 -21.24 28.52 -4.16
C ARG A 450 -20.81 28.27 -5.61
N VAL A 451 -19.95 27.27 -5.85
CA VAL A 451 -19.46 26.93 -7.19
C VAL A 451 -20.63 26.65 -8.14
N PRO A 452 -20.69 27.30 -9.32
CA PRO A 452 -21.71 27.03 -10.32
C PRO A 452 -21.71 25.56 -10.76
N ARG A 453 -22.90 24.94 -10.79
CA ARG A 453 -23.08 23.49 -11.03
C ARG A 453 -22.43 22.92 -12.30
N GLY A 454 -22.19 23.75 -13.31
CA GLY A 454 -21.60 23.34 -14.59
C GLY A 454 -20.08 23.35 -14.66
N LEU A 455 -19.39 23.91 -13.66
CA LEU A 455 -17.93 24.00 -13.66
C LEU A 455 -17.29 22.69 -13.24
N ARG A 456 -16.11 22.39 -13.78
CA ARG A 456 -15.29 21.21 -13.50
C ARG A 456 -13.81 21.62 -13.47
N GLY A 457 -12.97 20.88 -12.75
CA GLY A 457 -11.51 20.98 -12.82
C GLY A 457 -10.97 22.42 -12.77
N GLU A 458 -10.25 22.83 -13.81
CA GLU A 458 -9.68 24.18 -13.94
C GLU A 458 -10.74 25.29 -13.91
N GLY A 459 -11.96 25.01 -14.39
CA GLY A 459 -13.07 25.94 -14.36
C GLY A 459 -13.51 26.28 -12.94
N ILE A 460 -13.53 25.30 -12.03
CA ILE A 460 -13.83 25.51 -10.61
C ILE A 460 -12.72 26.36 -9.98
N LEU A 461 -11.45 25.98 -10.18
CA LEU A 461 -10.32 26.73 -9.65
C LEU A 461 -10.30 28.17 -10.16
N GLY A 462 -10.54 28.38 -11.45
CA GLY A 462 -10.62 29.73 -12.04
C GLY A 462 -11.76 30.57 -11.45
N TRP A 463 -12.92 29.97 -11.20
CA TRP A 463 -14.03 30.68 -10.56
C TRP A 463 -13.70 31.05 -9.10
N VAL A 464 -13.13 30.12 -8.32
CA VAL A 464 -12.72 30.39 -6.93
C VAL A 464 -11.65 31.49 -6.88
N ALA A 465 -10.66 31.47 -7.78
CA ALA A 465 -9.62 32.50 -7.85
C ALA A 465 -10.20 33.90 -8.12
N ASN A 466 -11.19 34.00 -9.00
CA ASN A 466 -11.87 35.26 -9.33
C ASN A 466 -12.70 35.78 -8.16
N GLU A 467 -13.52 34.94 -7.53
CA GLU A 467 -14.34 35.34 -6.38
C GLU A 467 -13.48 35.76 -5.18
N ALA A 468 -12.41 35.01 -4.89
CA ALA A 468 -11.48 35.34 -3.81
C ALA A 468 -10.77 36.69 -4.04
N SER A 469 -10.47 37.02 -5.30
CA SER A 469 -9.86 38.31 -5.66
C SER A 469 -10.88 39.45 -5.63
N GLY A 470 -12.13 39.19 -6.00
CA GLY A 470 -13.24 40.16 -5.97
C GLY A 470 -13.63 40.59 -4.56
N ALA A 471 -13.59 39.67 -3.58
CA ALA A 471 -13.86 39.97 -2.18
C ALA A 471 -12.93 41.04 -1.56
N ARG A 472 -11.74 41.27 -2.14
CA ARG A 472 -10.81 42.33 -1.72
C ARG A 472 -11.27 43.74 -2.07
N HIS A 473 -12.15 43.89 -3.07
CA HIS A 473 -12.58 45.20 -3.57
C HIS A 473 -13.77 45.78 -2.81
N ASP A 474 -14.56 44.95 -2.11
CA ASP A 474 -15.75 45.39 -1.37
C ASP A 474 -15.47 45.76 0.11
N THR A 475 -14.24 45.57 0.59
CA THR A 475 -13.82 45.87 1.98
C THR A 475 -12.97 47.14 2.12
N CYS A 476 -12.97 48.03 1.13
CA CYS A 476 -12.20 49.29 1.15
C CYS A 476 -13.10 50.53 1.25
#